data_AF-A0A7W8UBB1-F1
#
_entry.id   AF-A0A7W8UBB1-F1
#
_cell.length_a   1.000
_cell.length_b   1.000
_cell.length_c   1.000
_cell.angle_alpha   90.00
_cell.angle_beta   90.00
_cell.angle_gamma   90.00
#
_symmetry.space_group_name_H-M   'P 1'
#
loop_
_entity.id
_entity.type
_entity.pdbx_description
1 polymer ?
#
loop_
_entity_poly.entity_id
_entity_poly.type
_entity_poly.pdbx_seq_one_letter_code
_entity_poly.pdbx_strand_id
1 'polypeptide(L)' 'MGYDIQDLEPDEVRWLRRLNAGETEEMPPAMAVRLTELGLARATLEGIAITEDGVRLLGSAEE' A
#
# COMPACT_ATOMS: atom_id res chain seq x y z
N MET A 1 -4.30 -4.75 15.91
CA MET A 1 -5.53 -4.48 15.14
C MET A 1 -5.17 -4.80 13.71
N GLY A 2 -5.72 -5.88 13.14
CA GLY A 2 -5.42 -6.30 11.77
C GLY A 2 -6.40 -5.63 10.81
N TYR A 3 -5.87 -4.99 9.77
CA TYR A 3 -6.67 -4.47 8.66
C TYR A 3 -6.84 -5.57 7.62
N ASP A 4 -8.08 -5.82 7.20
CA ASP A 4 -8.41 -6.78 6.14
C ASP A 4 -8.43 -6.06 4.79
N ILE A 5 -8.16 -6.77 3.70
CA ILE A 5 -8.11 -6.14 2.36
C ILE A 5 -9.44 -5.53 1.92
N GLN A 6 -10.53 -6.05 2.49
CA GLN A 6 -11.90 -5.67 2.14
C GLN A 6 -12.28 -4.28 2.66
N ASP A 7 -11.48 -3.70 3.56
CA ASP A 7 -11.65 -2.32 4.04
C ASP A 7 -10.91 -1.29 3.17
N LEU A 8 -10.11 -1.73 2.18
CA LEU A 8 -9.40 -0.82 1.28
C LEU A 8 -10.26 -0.41 0.08
N GLU A 9 -10.16 0.86 -0.28
CA GLU A 9 -10.72 1.39 -1.51
C GLU A 9 -9.96 0.83 -2.73
N PRO A 10 -10.64 0.71 -3.90
CA PRO A 10 -10.01 0.22 -5.13
C PRO A 10 -8.76 1.01 -5.53
N ASP A 11 -8.75 2.31 -5.26
CA ASP A 11 -7.61 3.18 -5.50
C ASP A 11 -6.43 2.87 -4.57
N GLU A 12 -6.67 2.53 -3.30
CA GLU A 12 -5.63 2.16 -2.35
C GLU A 12 -4.95 0.85 -2.76
N VAL A 13 -5.75 -0.15 -3.19
CA VAL A 13 -5.23 -1.42 -3.74
C VAL A 13 -4.42 -1.16 -5.01
N ARG A 14 -4.87 -0.26 -5.88
CA ARG A 14 -4.14 0.12 -7.09
C ARG A 14 -2.77 0.71 -6.74
N TRP A 15 -2.71 1.65 -5.79
CA TRP A 15 -1.45 2.24 -5.36
C TRP A 15 -0.52 1.24 -4.70
N LEU A 16 -1.05 0.33 -3.87
CA LEU A 16 -0.29 -0.79 -3.30
C LEU A 16 0.32 -1.68 -4.37
N ARG A 17 -0.44 -2.05 -5.42
CA ARG A 17 0.08 -2.85 -6.54
C ARG A 17 1.20 -2.12 -7.28
N ARG A 18 1.07 -0.81 -7.48
CA ARG A 18 2.12 0.02 -8.10
C ARG A 18 3.40 0.04 -7.26
N LEU A 19 3.28 0.27 -5.96
CA LEU A 19 4.41 0.23 -5.03
C LEU A 19 5.09 -1.14 -5.02
N ASN A 20 4.31 -2.23 -5.05
CA ASN A 20 4.84 -3.59 -5.15
C ASN A 20 5.55 -3.87 -6.49
N ALA A 21 5.05 -3.28 -7.58
CA ALA A 21 5.68 -3.34 -8.90
C ALA A 21 6.97 -2.50 -9.00
N GLY A 22 7.31 -1.72 -7.96
CA GLY A 22 8.44 -0.79 -7.97
C GLY A 22 8.18 0.46 -8.79
N GLU A 23 6.92 0.78 -9.11
CA GLU A 23 6.58 2.03 -9.78
C GLU A 23 6.75 3.19 -8.81
N THR A 24 7.69 4.07 -9.11
CA THR A 24 7.99 5.29 -8.35
C THR A 24 7.20 6.50 -8.85
N GLU A 25 6.02 6.28 -9.43
CA GLU A 25 5.13 7.40 -9.79
C GLU A 25 4.80 8.23 -8.54
N GLU A 26 4.72 9.56 -8.70
CA GLU A 26 4.43 10.49 -7.59
C GLU A 26 3.05 10.16 -6.99
N MET A 27 3.08 9.43 -5.88
CA MET A 27 1.87 9.09 -5.13
C MET A 27 1.36 10.34 -4.41
N PRO A 28 0.03 10.61 -4.44
CA PRO A 28 -0.54 11.72 -3.70
C PRO A 28 -0.18 11.61 -2.21
N PRO A 29 0.24 12.71 -1.55
CA PRO A 29 0.64 12.66 -0.15
C PRO A 29 -0.49 12.19 0.77
N ALA A 30 -1.75 12.48 0.43
CA ALA A 30 -2.91 11.96 1.17
C ALA A 30 -3.02 10.42 1.09
N MET A 31 -2.71 9.82 -0.06
CA MET A 31 -2.70 8.37 -0.26
C MET A 31 -1.52 7.72 0.46
N ALA A 32 -0.35 8.34 0.40
CA ALA A 32 0.83 7.91 1.15
C ALA A 32 0.57 7.85 2.66
N VAL A 33 -0.07 8.88 3.22
CA VAL A 33 -0.46 8.92 4.63
C VAL A 33 -1.45 7.80 4.92
N ARG A 34 -2.51 7.65 4.11
CA ARG A 34 -3.51 6.58 4.28
C ARG A 34 -2.89 5.18 4.32
N LEU A 35 -2.09 4.83 3.31
CA LEU A 35 -1.43 3.52 3.26
C LEU A 35 -0.47 3.31 4.43
N THR A 36 0.15 4.38 4.93
CA THR A 36 1.02 4.34 6.11
C THR A 36 0.22 4.15 7.40
N GLU A 37 -0.92 4.83 7.55
CA GLU A 37 -1.83 4.67 8.69
C GLU A 37 -2.42 3.26 8.77
N LEU A 38 -2.70 2.66 7.60
CA LEU A 38 -3.15 1.27 7.49
C LEU A 38 -2.02 0.26 7.76
N GLY A 39 -0.77 0.70 7.89
CA GLY A 39 0.39 -0.16 8.10
C GLY A 39 0.81 -0.94 6.85
N LEU A 40 0.30 -0.57 5.67
CA LEU A 40 0.55 -1.27 4.40
C LEU A 40 1.71 -0.66 3.63
N ALA A 41 1.99 0.61 3.86
CA ALA A 41 3.17 1.31 3.37
C ALA A 41 3.94 1.96 4.53
N ARG A 42 5.19 2.36 4.25
CA ARG A 42 6.02 3.13 5.17
C ARG A 42 6.79 4.21 4.43
N ALA A 43 6.98 5.35 5.07
CA ALA A 43 7.90 6.37 4.59
C ALA A 43 9.35 5.91 4.77
N THR A 44 10.17 6.10 3.73
CA THR A 44 11.61 5.84 3.70
C THR A 44 12.36 7.10 3.24
N LEU A 45 13.69 7.06 3.28
CA LEU A 45 14.52 8.17 2.78
C LEU A 45 14.36 8.41 1.27
N GLU A 46 13.89 7.42 0.52
CA GLU A 46 13.74 7.45 -0.94
C GLU A 46 12.28 7.71 -1.38
N GLY A 47 11.34 7.79 -0.44
CA GLY A 47 9.92 8.02 -0.73
C GLY A 47 9.02 7.13 0.11
N ILE A 48 8.07 6.45 -0.52
CA ILE A 48 7.16 5.51 0.15
C ILE A 48 7.45 4.11 -0.36
N ALA A 49 7.59 3.16 0.57
CA ALA A 49 7.80 1.75 0.26
C ALA A 49 6.65 0.90 0.81
N ILE A 50 6.31 -0.17 0.11
CA ILE A 50 5.35 -1.17 0.60
C ILE A 50 5.95 -1.96 1.77
N THR A 51 5.10 -2.38 2.72
CA THR A 51 5.47 -3.23 3.86
C THR A 51 5.18 -4.70 3.56
N GLU A 52 5.68 -5.60 4.41
CA GLU A 52 5.37 -7.04 4.31
C GLU A 52 3.87 -7.33 4.42
N ASP A 53 3.15 -6.59 5.28
CA ASP A 53 1.69 -6.69 5.40
C ASP A 53 0.99 -6.27 4.10
N GLY A 54 1.42 -5.16 3.48
CA GLY A 54 0.90 -4.72 2.18
C GLY A 54 1.11 -5.75 1.07
N VAL A 55 2.28 -6.39 1.02
CA VAL A 55 2.57 -7.47 0.05
C VAL A 55 1.70 -8.70 0.30
N ARG A 56 1.57 -9.12 1.57
CA ARG A 56 0.75 -10.27 1.96
C ARG A 56 -0.71 -10.05 1.60
N LEU A 57 -1.19 -8.85 1.85
CA LEU A 57 -2.55 -8.42 1.58
C LEU A 57 -2.86 -8.47 0.08
N LEU A 58 -1.96 -8.00 -0.78
CA LEU A 58 -2.07 -8.14 -2.23
C LEU A 58 -2.13 -9.61 -2.68
N GLY A 59 -1.32 -10.48 -2.08
CA GLY A 59 -1.32 -11.92 -2.38
C GLY A 59 -2.63 -12.62 -2.01
N SER A 60 -3.27 -12.22 -0.91
CA SER A 60 -4.58 -12.75 -0.51
C SER A 60 -5.75 -12.26 -1.36
N ALA A 61 -5.55 -11.25 -2.21
CA ALA A 61 -6.58 -10.71 -3.12
C ALA A 61 -6.76 -11.53 -4.41
N GLU A 62 -5.83 -12.43 -4.73
CA GLU A 62 -5.77 -13.18 -5.99
C GLU A 62 -6.22 -14.64 -5.87
N GLU A 63 -6.77 -15.05 -4.72
CA GLU A 63 -7.34 -16.39 -4.44
C GLU A 63 -8.86 -16.46 -4.58
#